data_AF-A0A392R9S6-F1
#
_entry.id   AF-A0A392R9S6-F1
#
_cell.length_a   1.000
_cell.length_b   1.000
_cell.length_c   1.000
_cell.angle_alpha   90.00
_cell.angle_beta   90.00
_cell.angle_gamma   90.00
#
_symmetry.space_group_name_H-M   'P 1'
#
loop_
_entity.id
_entity.type
_entity.pdbx_description
1 polymer ?
#
loop_
_entity_poly.entity_id
_entity_poly.type
_entity_poly.pdbx_seq_one_letter_code
_entity_poly.pdbx_strand_id
1 'polypeptide(L)'
;GLALQKINKIKFLILISGAMFGGMKYGTPKLASNAFSEPINCPSLHIIGEADFMKPESIILQKAFVDPVVINHPKGHTIPRLGKLYSIPYFN
;
A
#
# COMPACT_ATOMS: atom_id res chain seq x y z
N GLY A 1 -14.87 9.84 2.11
CA GLY A 1 -13.90 10.95 1.90
C GLY A 1 -14.60 12.13 1.26
N LEU A 2 -14.06 13.35 1.41
CA LEU A 2 -14.62 14.54 0.76
C LEU A 2 -14.18 14.67 -0.71
N ALA A 3 -13.08 14.03 -1.09
CA ALA A 3 -12.61 13.96 -2.47
C ALA A 3 -13.33 12.86 -3.27
N LEU A 4 -13.31 12.97 -4.60
CA LEU A 4 -13.74 11.92 -5.53
C LEU A 4 -15.20 11.46 -5.36
N GLN A 5 -16.11 12.36 -4.97
CA GLN A 5 -17.53 11.98 -4.75
C GLN A 5 -18.30 11.61 -6.03
N LYS A 6 -17.77 11.96 -7.21
CA LYS A 6 -18.44 11.78 -8.51
C LYS A 6 -17.76 10.73 -9.41
N ILE A 7 -17.00 9.80 -8.83
CA ILE A 7 -16.42 8.68 -9.58
C ILE A 7 -17.09 7.37 -9.18
N ASN A 8 -16.99 6.37 -10.05
CA ASN A 8 -17.38 5.02 -9.69
C ASN A 8 -16.56 4.52 -8.50
N LYS A 9 -17.19 3.69 -7.65
CA LYS A 9 -16.52 3.08 -6.51
C LYS A 9 -15.26 2.33 -6.97
N ILE A 10 -14.14 2.61 -6.31
CA ILE A 10 -12.86 1.92 -6.55
C ILE A 10 -13.05 0.43 -6.22
N LYS A 11 -12.61 -0.44 -7.14
CA LYS A 11 -12.80 -1.89 -7.03
C LYS A 11 -11.55 -2.63 -6.53
N PHE A 12 -10.37 -2.05 -6.69
CA PHE A 12 -9.09 -2.65 -6.30
C PHE A 12 -8.04 -1.56 -6.06
N LEU A 13 -7.11 -1.79 -5.15
CA LEU A 13 -6.01 -0.88 -4.83
C LEU A 13 -4.65 -1.58 -4.95
N ILE A 14 -3.68 -0.89 -5.55
CA ILE A 14 -2.26 -1.25 -5.48
C ILE A 14 -1.56 -0.13 -4.72
N LEU A 15 -0.95 -0.47 -3.60
CA LEU A 15 -0.24 0.45 -2.72
C LEU A 15 1.24 0.06 -2.71
N ILE A 16 2.12 0.98 -3.10
CA ILE A 16 3.57 0.76 -3.17
C ILE A 16 4.21 1.77 -2.23
N SER A 17 4.91 1.27 -1.19
CA SER A 17 5.48 2.12 -0.13
C SER A 17 4.47 3.12 0.47
N GLY A 18 3.21 2.68 0.63
CA GLY A 18 2.12 3.53 1.11
C GLY A 18 2.22 3.85 2.61
N ALA A 19 1.64 4.97 3.02
CA ALA A 19 1.51 5.40 4.41
C ALA A 19 0.16 6.08 4.65
N MET A 20 -0.26 6.16 5.92
CA MET A 20 -1.40 7.00 6.31
C MET A 20 -1.01 8.48 6.24
N PHE A 21 -1.95 9.36 5.88
CA PHE A 21 -1.69 10.80 5.83
C PHE A 21 -1.41 11.35 7.23
N GLY A 22 -0.24 11.97 7.41
CA GLY A 22 0.30 12.37 8.71
C GLY A 22 1.18 11.29 9.35
N GLY A 23 0.68 10.05 9.40
CA GLY A 23 1.41 8.88 9.90
C GLY A 23 1.89 9.03 11.35
N MET A 24 2.88 8.23 11.75
CA MET A 24 3.49 8.32 13.07
C MET A 24 4.28 9.61 13.26
N LYS A 25 4.82 10.18 12.18
CA LYS A 25 5.76 11.31 12.26
C LYS A 25 5.10 12.66 12.49
N TYR A 26 3.94 12.91 11.90
CA TYR A 26 3.30 14.23 11.92
C TYR A 26 1.94 14.25 12.62
N GLY A 27 1.44 13.08 13.04
CA GLY A 27 0.11 12.93 13.62
C GLY A 27 -1.00 13.08 12.58
N THR A 28 -2.16 12.50 12.86
CA THR A 28 -3.29 12.52 11.93
C THR A 28 -3.97 13.89 11.94
N PRO A 29 -3.99 14.64 10.82
CA PRO A 29 -4.71 15.91 10.77
C PRO A 29 -6.22 15.69 10.94
N LYS A 30 -6.94 16.70 11.44
CA LYS A 30 -8.40 16.61 11.68
C LYS A 30 -9.18 16.15 10.45
N LEU A 31 -8.73 16.52 9.24
CA LEU A 31 -9.34 16.07 7.98
C LEU A 31 -9.27 14.55 7.76
N ALA A 32 -8.26 13.88 8.32
CA ALA A 32 -8.01 12.46 8.17
C ALA A 32 -8.35 11.63 9.43
N SER A 33 -8.87 12.26 10.49
CA SER A 33 -9.09 11.60 11.80
C SER A 33 -9.96 10.34 11.70
N ASN A 34 -10.91 10.33 10.76
CA ASN A 34 -11.85 9.23 10.57
C ASN A 34 -11.60 8.48 9.25
N ALA A 35 -10.47 8.72 8.57
CA ALA A 35 -10.21 8.12 7.26
C ALA A 35 -10.01 6.58 7.34
N PHE A 36 -9.56 6.10 8.51
CA PHE A 36 -9.27 4.70 8.79
C PHE A 36 -9.97 4.21 10.07
N SER A 37 -11.07 4.85 10.48
CA SER A 37 -11.83 4.44 11.68
C SER A 37 -12.56 3.11 11.49
N GLU A 38 -12.86 2.76 10.23
CA GLU A 38 -13.48 1.49 9.85
C GLU A 38 -12.53 0.70 8.93
N PRO A 39 -12.53 -0.64 9.01
CA PRO A 39 -11.75 -1.48 8.10
C PRO A 39 -12.11 -1.22 6.63
N ILE A 40 -11.09 -1.16 5.78
CA ILE A 40 -11.24 -0.96 4.34
C ILE A 40 -11.46 -2.32 3.68
N ASN A 41 -12.70 -2.55 3.24
CA ASN A 41 -13.12 -3.78 2.54
C ASN A 41 -12.75 -3.82 1.05
N CYS A 42 -12.05 -2.82 0.52
CA CYS A 42 -11.61 -2.81 -0.87
C CYS A 42 -10.42 -3.77 -1.03
N PRO A 43 -10.49 -4.77 -1.93
CA PRO A 43 -9.38 -5.67 -2.18
C PRO A 43 -8.11 -4.89 -2.52
N SER A 44 -6.99 -5.27 -1.92
CA SER A 44 -5.75 -4.51 -2.04
C SER A 44 -4.51 -5.39 -2.12
N LEU A 45 -3.56 -4.93 -2.93
CA LEU A 45 -2.18 -5.41 -2.98
C LEU A 45 -1.26 -4.34 -2.39
N HIS A 46 -0.48 -4.72 -1.39
CA HIS A 46 0.53 -3.88 -0.76
C HIS A 46 1.90 -4.40 -1.14
N ILE A 47 2.75 -3.52 -1.66
CA ILE A 47 4.14 -3.84 -1.97
C ILE A 47 5.04 -3.01 -1.07
N ILE A 48 5.83 -3.69 -0.24
CA ILE A 48 6.60 -3.09 0.86
C ILE A 48 8.08 -3.39 0.69
N GLY A 49 8.91 -2.34 0.80
CA GLY A 49 10.36 -2.49 0.79
C GLY A 49 10.92 -2.88 2.14
N GLU A 50 11.72 -3.95 2.20
CA GLU A 50 12.40 -4.40 3.42
C GLU A 50 13.42 -3.37 3.92
N ALA A 51 14.07 -2.65 3.00
CA ALA A 51 15.00 -1.58 3.32
C ALA A 51 14.33 -0.19 3.28
N ASP A 52 13.00 -0.11 3.23
CA ASP A 52 12.28 1.15 3.20
C ASP A 52 12.28 1.78 4.59
N PHE A 53 12.79 3.00 4.72
CA PHE A 53 12.78 3.73 5.98
C PHE A 53 11.35 4.06 6.46
N MET A 54 10.37 4.01 5.54
CA MET A 54 8.94 4.16 5.83
C MET A 54 8.20 2.82 5.98
N LYS A 55 8.89 1.66 5.93
CA LYS A 55 8.28 0.34 6.13
C LYS A 55 7.32 0.27 7.34
N PRO A 56 7.65 0.84 8.52
CA PRO A 56 6.72 0.85 9.64
C PRO A 56 5.36 1.51 9.34
N GLU A 57 5.34 2.59 8.54
CA GLU A 57 4.11 3.26 8.12
C GLU A 57 3.28 2.38 7.17
N SER A 58 3.95 1.67 6.26
CA SER A 58 3.28 0.71 5.37
C SER A 58 2.66 -0.45 6.14
N ILE A 59 3.35 -0.95 7.18
CA ILE A 59 2.84 -1.99 8.08
C ILE A 59 1.60 -1.50 8.85
N ILE A 60 1.57 -0.23 9.24
CA ILE A 60 0.39 0.37 9.89
C ILE A 60 -0.75 0.52 8.89
N LEU A 61 -0.46 1.06 7.70
CA LEU A 61 -1.47 1.24 6.66
C LEU A 61 -2.13 -0.08 6.26
N GLN A 62 -1.37 -1.17 6.07
CA GLN A 62 -1.94 -2.45 5.66
C GLN A 62 -2.95 -2.99 6.69
N LYS A 63 -2.77 -2.70 7.99
CA LYS A 63 -3.69 -3.17 9.05
C LYS A 63 -5.08 -2.53 8.96
N ALA A 64 -5.22 -1.42 8.24
CA ALA A 64 -6.51 -0.81 7.99
C ALA A 64 -7.32 -1.53 6.90
N PHE A 65 -6.73 -2.49 6.17
CA PHE A 65 -7.39 -3.24 5.11
C PHE A 65 -7.82 -4.63 5.60
N VAL A 66 -8.95 -5.10 5.09
CA VAL A 66 -9.39 -6.49 5.28
C VAL A 66 -8.65 -7.38 4.28
N ASP A 67 -8.00 -8.44 4.80
CA ASP A 67 -7.27 -9.47 4.05
C ASP A 67 -6.40 -8.94 2.88
N PRO A 68 -5.50 -7.97 3.13
CA PRO A 68 -4.64 -7.46 2.07
C PRO A 68 -3.63 -8.52 1.60
N VAL A 69 -3.37 -8.57 0.29
CA VAL A 69 -2.23 -9.31 -0.24
C VAL A 69 -0.97 -8.46 -0.05
N VAL A 70 0.09 -9.04 0.52
CA VAL A 70 1.34 -8.33 0.80
C VAL A 70 2.51 -8.99 0.07
N ILE A 71 3.28 -8.20 -0.66
CA ILE A 71 4.53 -8.62 -1.30
C ILE A 71 5.67 -7.76 -0.74
N ASN A 72 6.71 -8.41 -0.22
CA ASN A 72 7.91 -7.72 0.22
C ASN A 72 9.00 -7.75 -0.85
N HIS A 73 9.83 -6.71 -0.94
CA HIS A 73 11.00 -6.66 -1.82
C HIS A 73 12.24 -6.14 -1.10
N PRO A 74 13.47 -6.48 -1.54
CA PRO A 74 14.68 -6.16 -0.78
C PRO A 74 15.10 -4.67 -0.85
N LYS A 75 14.49 -3.87 -1.73
CA LYS A 75 14.85 -2.45 -1.92
C LYS A 75 14.18 -1.51 -0.90
N GLY A 76 14.63 -0.26 -0.89
CA GLY A 76 14.08 0.82 -0.06
C GLY A 76 12.82 1.46 -0.63
N HIS A 77 12.60 2.74 -0.35
CA HIS A 77 11.44 3.52 -0.81
C HIS A 77 11.47 3.72 -2.33
N THR A 78 10.94 2.77 -3.09
CA THR A 78 11.05 2.74 -4.54
C THR A 78 9.90 1.97 -5.16
N ILE A 79 9.63 2.23 -6.44
CA ILE A 79 8.75 1.36 -7.22
C ILE A 79 9.56 0.11 -7.59
N PRO A 80 9.15 -1.09 -7.13
CA PRO A 80 9.89 -2.31 -7.42
C PRO A 80 9.88 -2.58 -8.91
N ARG A 81 11.05 -2.93 -9.42
CA ARG A 81 11.17 -3.44 -10.79
C ARG A 81 10.70 -4.88 -10.77
N LEU A 82 9.64 -5.17 -11.52
CA LEU A 82 9.36 -6.52 -11.97
C LEU A 82 10.52 -6.90 -12.90
N GLY A 83 11.48 -7.68 -12.40
CA GLY A 83 12.63 -8.07 -13.20
C GLY A 83 12.17 -8.78 -14.48
N LYS A 84 12.99 -8.72 -15.54
CA LYS A 84 12.88 -9.70 -16.63
C LYS A 84 12.93 -11.07 -15.96
N LEU A 85 11.92 -11.90 -16.19
CA LEU A 85 12.05 -13.34 -16.00
C LEU A 85 13.40 -13.70 -16.62
N TYR A 86 14.35 -14.17 -15.83
CA TYR A 86 15.45 -14.93 -16.41
C TYR A 86 14.76 -15.99 -17.26
N SER A 87 15.02 -15.94 -18.57
CA SER A 87 14.61 -16.91 -19.57
C SER A 87 14.50 -18.28 -18.91
N ILE A 88 13.27 -18.75 -18.71
CA ILE A 88 13.01 -20.10 -18.24
C ILE A 88 13.61 -21.00 -19.32
N PRO A 89 14.68 -21.77 -19.09
CA PRO A 89 15.34 -22.52 -20.15
C PRO A 89 14.59 -23.82 -20.49
N TYR A 90 13.30 -23.92 -20.14
CA TYR A 90 12.52 -25.15 -20.28
C TYR A 90 11.18 -24.89 -20.98
N PHE A 91 11.29 -24.42 -22.22
CA PHE A 91 10.33 -24.76 -23.28
C PHE A 91 11.14 -24.90 -24.57
N ASN A 92 11.72 -26.08 -24.76
CA ASN A 92 11.98 -26.69 -26.06
C ASN A 92 11.16 -27.98 -26.09
#